data_AF-A0A3D0FTW3-F1
#
_entry.id   AF-A0A3D0FTW3-F1
#
_cell.length_a   1.000
_cell.length_b   1.000
_cell.length_c   1.000
_cell.angle_alpha   90.00
_cell.angle_beta   90.00
_cell.angle_gamma   90.00
#
_symmetry.space_group_name_H-M   'P 1'
#
loop_
_entity.id
_entity.type
_entity.pdbx_description
1 polymer ?
#
loop_
_entity_poly.entity_id
_entity_poly.type
_entity_poly.pdbx_seq_one_letter_code
_entity_poly.pdbx_strand_id
1 'polypeptide(L)'
;MKKAIILIIGLVVIVVIGLAGRFFVSGDEDTWLCQNGQWVRHGQPSTPAPTTGCEPEEKKAEIVLPIVGYGSRRTYKTYGEYIQDRFTGYHVGDDVEFADMKERIPVVAVAKGVVKKIGTVSGYGGLVIIQHEIDGEKINSLYGHLGIAQSPLKEGLAVEAGDYIAPLGEDKTKETDGERKHLHFALYKGDEIRLQGYEKDPNKLANWINPTDFFNEQGVKVDDYSRAYNPTSDLGGNIFKIRFAIPGGMEVEYIPQIQALNVFTLAGEGTARERSQVLIRYFDATDFQTLSTVTIHSTEDTNVGEGNFPAKRYDIEKKDGVADFPYQPSWRNERHIVTDFKTGPNYARFYVVAKNP
;
A
#
# COMPACT_ATOMS: atom_id res chain seq x y z
N MET A 1 -35.05 -7.25 -60.22
CA MET A 1 -33.68 -6.93 -60.69
C MET A 1 -32.94 -5.96 -59.75
N LYS A 2 -33.49 -4.78 -59.38
CA LYS A 2 -32.77 -3.81 -58.51
C LYS A 2 -32.39 -4.32 -57.11
N LYS A 3 -33.23 -5.13 -56.43
CA LYS A 3 -32.93 -5.67 -55.09
C LYS A 3 -31.80 -6.71 -55.06
N ALA A 4 -31.68 -7.53 -56.10
CA ALA A 4 -30.61 -8.52 -56.21
C ALA A 4 -29.23 -7.86 -56.46
N ILE A 5 -29.21 -6.77 -57.23
CA ILE A 5 -28.00 -5.98 -57.49
C ILE A 5 -27.49 -5.30 -56.21
N ILE A 6 -28.38 -4.75 -55.38
CA ILE A 6 -28.01 -4.11 -54.11
C ILE A 6 -27.44 -5.15 -53.11
N LEU A 7 -28.00 -6.36 -53.06
CA LEU A 7 -27.49 -7.46 -52.22
C LEU A 7 -26.10 -7.93 -52.68
N ILE A 8 -25.87 -8.04 -53.98
CA ILE A 8 -24.57 -8.43 -54.53
C ILE A 8 -23.52 -7.33 -54.27
N ILE A 9 -23.88 -6.06 -54.47
CA ILE A 9 -22.98 -4.93 -54.18
C ILE A 9 -22.65 -4.87 -52.68
N GLY A 10 -23.63 -5.06 -51.80
CA GLY A 10 -23.41 -5.11 -50.36
C GLY A 10 -22.48 -6.25 -49.94
N LEU A 11 -22.63 -7.44 -50.54
CA LEU A 11 -21.76 -8.59 -50.26
C LEU A 11 -20.32 -8.34 -50.76
N VAL A 12 -20.16 -7.74 -51.95
CA VAL A 12 -18.84 -7.38 -52.49
C VAL A 12 -18.16 -6.33 -51.62
N VAL A 13 -18.90 -5.32 -51.14
CA VAL A 13 -18.35 -4.29 -50.24
C VAL A 13 -17.92 -4.89 -48.90
N ILE A 14 -18.69 -5.82 -48.33
CA ILE A 14 -18.31 -6.51 -47.08
C ILE A 14 -17.07 -7.38 -47.27
N VAL A 15 -16.96 -8.08 -48.41
CA VAL A 15 -15.77 -8.88 -48.73
C VAL A 15 -14.54 -8.00 -48.95
N VAL A 16 -14.69 -6.86 -49.63
CA VAL A 16 -13.60 -5.90 -49.85
C VAL A 16 -13.17 -5.23 -48.54
N ILE A 17 -14.11 -4.86 -47.66
CA ILE A 17 -13.81 -4.32 -46.34
C ILE A 17 -13.16 -5.39 -45.44
N GLY A 18 -13.63 -6.63 -45.50
CA GLY A 18 -13.03 -7.76 -44.78
C GLY A 18 -11.62 -8.10 -45.26
N LEU A 19 -11.36 -8.02 -46.57
CA LEU A 19 -10.02 -8.18 -47.15
C LEU A 19 -9.11 -7.01 -46.81
N ALA A 20 -9.61 -5.76 -46.87
CA ALA A 20 -8.86 -4.58 -46.47
C ALA A 20 -8.55 -4.57 -44.97
N GLY A 21 -9.50 -4.96 -44.11
CA GLY A 21 -9.29 -5.11 -42.67
C GLY A 21 -8.25 -6.17 -42.33
N ARG A 22 -8.06 -7.18 -43.18
CA ARG A 22 -7.00 -8.18 -43.05
C ARG A 22 -5.60 -7.58 -43.31
N PHE A 23 -5.50 -6.62 -44.24
CA PHE A 23 -4.27 -5.88 -44.53
C PHE A 23 -3.91 -4.81 -43.49
N PHE A 24 -4.87 -4.28 -42.74
CA PHE A 24 -4.60 -3.27 -41.70
C PHE A 24 -4.30 -3.84 -40.31
N VAL A 25 -4.53 -5.15 -40.08
CA VAL A 25 -4.29 -5.82 -38.79
C VAL A 25 -3.12 -6.84 -38.85
N SER A 26 -2.63 -7.20 -40.04
CA SER A 26 -1.34 -7.88 -40.16
C SER A 26 -0.23 -6.84 -40.19
N GLY A 27 0.69 -6.88 -39.22
CA GLY A 27 1.93 -6.10 -39.29
C GLY A 27 2.68 -6.38 -40.59
N ASP A 28 3.59 -5.47 -40.96
CA ASP A 28 4.36 -5.51 -42.21
C ASP A 28 4.78 -6.94 -42.58
N GLU A 29 4.35 -7.39 -43.76
CA GLU A 29 4.47 -8.79 -44.19
C GLU A 29 5.94 -9.19 -44.40
N ASP A 30 6.80 -8.19 -44.64
CA ASP A 30 8.24 -8.28 -44.88
C ASP A 30 9.03 -7.67 -43.71
N THR A 31 9.19 -8.42 -42.61
CA THR A 31 9.86 -7.95 -41.39
C THR A 31 10.74 -9.03 -40.73
N TRP A 32 11.50 -8.65 -39.71
CA TRP A 32 12.20 -9.59 -38.83
C TRP A 32 11.36 -9.83 -37.57
N LEU A 33 10.98 -11.08 -37.31
CA LEU A 33 10.25 -11.46 -36.11
C LEU A 33 11.20 -12.03 -35.07
N CYS A 34 11.06 -11.61 -33.82
CA CYS A 34 11.80 -12.24 -32.74
C CYS A 34 11.11 -13.55 -32.33
N GLN A 35 11.81 -14.68 -32.45
CA GLN A 35 11.35 -15.98 -31.96
C GLN A 35 12.50 -16.69 -31.24
N ASN A 36 12.29 -17.07 -29.98
CA ASN A 36 13.25 -17.82 -29.16
C ASN A 36 14.67 -17.21 -29.10
N GLY A 37 14.78 -15.90 -28.94
CA GLY A 37 16.11 -15.25 -28.85
C GLY A 37 16.74 -14.93 -30.22
N GLN A 38 16.07 -15.28 -31.32
CA GLN A 38 16.62 -15.17 -32.67
C GLN A 38 15.70 -14.39 -33.61
N TRP A 39 16.30 -13.55 -34.44
CA TRP A 39 15.62 -12.88 -35.53
C TRP A 39 15.29 -13.90 -36.63
N VAL A 40 14.02 -14.26 -36.74
CA VAL A 40 13.49 -15.10 -37.80
C VAL A 40 12.96 -14.20 -38.91
N ARG A 41 13.42 -14.47 -40.13
CA ARG A 41 12.97 -13.75 -41.33
C ARG A 41 11.49 -14.07 -41.59
N HIS A 42 10.66 -13.04 -41.72
CA HIS A 42 9.28 -13.16 -42.18
C HIS A 42 9.11 -12.35 -43.47
N GLY A 43 8.77 -13.01 -44.58
CA GLY A 43 8.74 -12.38 -45.90
C GLY A 43 10.15 -12.05 -46.44
N GLN A 44 10.26 -10.90 -47.12
CA GLN A 44 11.49 -10.38 -47.73
C GLN A 44 11.87 -9.00 -47.16
N PRO A 45 12.26 -8.89 -45.88
CA PRO A 45 12.69 -7.63 -45.31
C PRO A 45 13.85 -7.04 -46.10
N SER A 46 13.72 -5.77 -46.47
CA SER A 46 14.73 -5.00 -47.22
C SER A 46 15.90 -4.58 -46.35
N THR A 47 15.74 -4.64 -45.02
CA THR A 47 16.76 -4.32 -44.02
C THR A 47 17.47 -5.59 -43.54
N PRO A 48 18.78 -5.54 -43.21
CA PRO A 48 19.48 -6.64 -42.56
C PRO A 48 18.83 -7.01 -41.21
N ALA A 49 18.98 -8.25 -40.77
CA ALA A 49 18.58 -8.66 -39.43
C ALA A 49 19.28 -7.77 -38.39
N PRO A 50 18.58 -7.31 -37.34
CA PRO A 50 19.22 -6.56 -36.28
C PRO A 50 20.36 -7.38 -35.64
N THR A 51 21.49 -6.74 -35.35
CA THR A 51 22.69 -7.39 -34.81
C THR A 51 22.64 -7.55 -33.30
N THR A 52 21.70 -6.89 -32.63
CA THR A 52 21.42 -7.05 -31.21
C THR A 52 20.55 -8.29 -30.97
N GLY A 53 20.81 -9.02 -29.89
CA GLY A 53 19.93 -10.12 -29.45
C GLY A 53 18.48 -9.62 -29.35
N CYS A 54 17.55 -10.49 -29.73
CA CYS A 54 16.13 -10.18 -29.64
C CYS A 54 15.58 -10.96 -28.45
N GLU A 55 15.06 -10.28 -27.45
CA GLU A 55 14.20 -10.90 -26.46
C GLU A 55 12.78 -10.48 -26.81
N PRO A 56 11.78 -11.38 -26.76
CA PRO A 56 10.40 -10.91 -26.75
C PRO A 56 10.30 -9.91 -25.60
N GLU A 57 9.83 -8.68 -25.86
CA GLU A 57 9.46 -7.80 -24.76
C GLU A 57 8.46 -8.59 -23.90
N GLU A 58 8.87 -8.99 -22.70
CA GLU A 58 7.94 -9.53 -21.72
C GLU A 58 6.90 -8.44 -21.48
N LYS A 59 5.69 -8.68 -21.97
CA LYS A 59 4.60 -7.74 -21.83
C LYS A 59 4.28 -7.66 -20.34
N LYS A 60 4.80 -6.63 -19.67
CA LYS A 60 4.61 -6.40 -18.24
C LYS A 60 3.11 -6.50 -17.91
N ALA A 61 2.79 -7.16 -16.81
CA ALA A 61 1.40 -7.31 -16.39
C ALA A 61 0.76 -5.91 -16.25
N GLU A 62 -0.47 -5.75 -16.74
CA GLU A 62 -1.23 -4.53 -16.48
C GLU A 62 -1.68 -4.54 -15.02
N ILE A 63 -1.25 -3.52 -14.27
CA ILE A 63 -1.55 -3.37 -12.85
C ILE A 63 -2.35 -2.09 -12.64
N VAL A 64 -3.47 -2.20 -11.91
CA VAL A 64 -4.31 -1.08 -11.50
C VAL A 64 -4.51 -1.07 -9.99
N LEU A 65 -4.94 0.07 -9.45
CA LEU A 65 -5.29 0.17 -8.04
C LEU A 65 -6.62 -0.54 -7.77
N PRO A 66 -6.75 -1.25 -6.63
CA PRO A 66 -7.93 -2.08 -6.34
C PRO A 66 -9.18 -1.22 -6.04
N ILE A 67 -8.98 0.04 -5.69
CA ILE A 67 -10.03 0.99 -5.34
C ILE A 67 -9.54 2.42 -5.62
N VAL A 68 -10.49 3.31 -5.93
CA VAL A 68 -10.20 4.74 -6.08
C VAL A 68 -9.57 5.31 -4.82
N GLY A 69 -8.62 6.24 -4.96
CA GLY A 69 -8.03 6.93 -3.81
C GLY A 69 -7.15 6.06 -2.91
N TYR A 70 -6.75 4.86 -3.36
CA TYR A 70 -5.89 3.92 -2.62
C TYR A 70 -4.73 4.62 -1.87
N GLY A 71 -3.86 5.34 -2.58
CA GLY A 71 -2.74 6.06 -1.94
C GLY A 71 -3.18 7.05 -0.85
N SER A 72 -4.21 7.86 -1.15
CA SER A 72 -4.66 8.95 -0.27
C SER A 72 -5.51 8.53 0.94
N ARG A 73 -6.10 7.34 0.92
CA ARG A 73 -7.07 6.86 1.92
C ARG A 73 -6.53 5.74 2.82
N ARG A 74 -5.26 5.37 2.70
CA ARG A 74 -4.55 4.44 3.60
C ARG A 74 -4.10 5.12 4.90
N THR A 75 -5.06 5.67 5.63
CA THR A 75 -4.78 6.54 6.80
C THR A 75 -4.93 5.82 8.14
N TYR A 76 -5.30 4.55 8.15
CA TYR A 76 -5.47 3.78 9.38
C TYR A 76 -5.24 2.29 9.12
N LYS A 77 -4.33 1.64 9.87
CA LYS A 77 -3.94 0.23 9.73
C LYS A 77 -3.36 -0.08 8.34
N THR A 78 -2.12 0.32 8.15
CA THR A 78 -1.30 -0.06 6.99
C THR A 78 -0.39 -1.22 7.31
N TYR A 79 0.23 -1.78 6.27
CA TYR A 79 1.07 -2.96 6.36
C TYR A 79 2.15 -2.84 7.44
N GLY A 80 2.24 -3.84 8.32
CA GLY A 80 3.25 -3.95 9.35
C GLY A 80 2.99 -3.12 10.61
N GLU A 81 1.90 -2.35 10.70
CA GLU A 81 1.48 -1.71 11.95
C GLU A 81 1.05 -2.76 12.98
N TYR A 82 1.42 -2.56 14.24
CA TYR A 82 0.98 -3.43 15.34
C TYR A 82 -0.34 -2.93 15.92
N ILE A 83 -1.40 -3.72 15.74
CA ILE A 83 -2.75 -3.39 16.18
C ILE A 83 -3.09 -4.13 17.47
N GLN A 84 -3.76 -3.43 18.38
CA GLN A 84 -4.30 -4.00 19.61
C GLN A 84 -5.68 -3.39 19.90
N ASP A 85 -6.66 -3.84 19.13
CA ASP A 85 -8.07 -3.49 19.29
C ASP A 85 -8.94 -4.76 19.31
N ARG A 86 -10.02 -4.83 18.51
CA ARG A 86 -10.74 -6.09 18.26
C ARG A 86 -9.79 -7.16 17.72
N PHE A 87 -8.75 -6.77 16.99
CA PHE A 87 -7.70 -7.65 16.49
C PHE A 87 -6.38 -7.39 17.22
N THR A 88 -5.49 -8.38 17.21
CA THR A 88 -4.17 -8.25 17.83
C THR A 88 -3.10 -8.89 16.97
N GLY A 89 -2.12 -8.09 16.55
CA GLY A 89 -0.98 -8.51 15.74
C GLY A 89 -0.54 -7.45 14.74
N TYR A 90 0.48 -7.78 13.95
CA TYR A 90 0.97 -6.98 12.84
C TYR A 90 0.06 -7.14 11.63
N HIS A 91 -0.47 -6.04 11.13
CA HIS A 91 -1.37 -6.03 9.99
C HIS A 91 -0.63 -6.42 8.70
N VAL A 92 -1.24 -7.28 7.88
CA VAL A 92 -0.55 -7.93 6.74
C VAL A 92 -0.87 -7.33 5.38
N GLY A 93 -1.63 -6.25 5.37
CA GLY A 93 -2.08 -5.56 4.16
C GLY A 93 -2.29 -4.09 4.46
N ASP A 94 -3.02 -3.40 3.60
CA ASP A 94 -3.44 -2.02 3.83
C ASP A 94 -4.95 -1.94 3.97
N ASP A 95 -5.42 -1.18 4.95
CA ASP A 95 -6.81 -0.77 5.04
C ASP A 95 -6.98 0.61 4.35
N VAL A 96 -7.92 0.70 3.39
CA VAL A 96 -8.23 1.93 2.65
C VAL A 96 -9.58 2.48 3.11
N GLU A 97 -9.57 3.65 3.78
CA GLU A 97 -10.70 4.21 4.53
C GLU A 97 -11.81 4.81 3.66
N PHE A 98 -13.06 4.43 3.97
CA PHE A 98 -14.29 5.01 3.39
C PHE A 98 -15.42 5.20 4.39
N ALA A 99 -15.11 5.23 5.70
CA ALA A 99 -16.11 5.41 6.76
C ALA A 99 -16.82 6.78 6.70
N ASP A 100 -16.22 7.76 6.02
CA ASP A 100 -16.78 9.09 5.74
C ASP A 100 -17.82 9.10 4.60
N MET A 101 -17.92 8.02 3.82
CA MET A 101 -18.76 7.95 2.63
C MET A 101 -19.92 6.97 2.78
N LYS A 102 -21.11 7.35 2.29
CA LYS A 102 -22.30 6.50 2.33
C LYS A 102 -22.40 5.57 1.12
N GLU A 103 -21.94 6.03 -0.04
CA GLU A 103 -22.02 5.35 -1.33
C GLU A 103 -21.19 4.06 -1.36
N ARG A 104 -21.71 2.99 -1.94
CA ARG A 104 -20.92 1.78 -2.17
C ARG A 104 -19.83 2.04 -3.22
N ILE A 105 -18.58 1.86 -2.82
CA ILE A 105 -17.42 2.12 -3.68
C ILE A 105 -17.05 0.82 -4.41
N PRO A 106 -16.88 0.83 -5.74
CA PRO A 106 -16.50 -0.37 -6.49
C PRO A 106 -15.05 -0.77 -6.18
N VAL A 107 -14.83 -2.07 -6.01
CA VAL A 107 -13.52 -2.71 -5.90
C VAL A 107 -13.27 -3.50 -7.18
N VAL A 108 -12.05 -3.41 -7.70
CA VAL A 108 -11.64 -4.03 -8.96
C VAL A 108 -10.42 -4.93 -8.79
N ALA A 109 -10.23 -5.87 -9.71
CA ALA A 109 -9.06 -6.73 -9.73
C ALA A 109 -7.80 -5.93 -10.10
N VAL A 110 -6.73 -6.08 -9.30
CA VAL A 110 -5.49 -5.34 -9.53
C VAL A 110 -4.75 -5.76 -10.80
N ALA A 111 -4.97 -6.98 -11.26
CA ALA A 111 -4.30 -7.54 -12.42
C ALA A 111 -5.12 -8.70 -12.99
N LYS A 112 -4.75 -9.16 -14.19
CA LYS A 112 -5.26 -10.40 -14.76
C LYS A 112 -5.02 -11.58 -13.81
N GLY A 113 -6.00 -12.45 -13.64
CA GLY A 113 -5.86 -13.60 -12.74
C GLY A 113 -7.06 -14.55 -12.74
N VAL A 114 -7.08 -15.46 -11.76
CA VAL A 114 -8.16 -16.42 -11.53
C VAL A 114 -8.65 -16.32 -10.10
N VAL A 115 -9.96 -16.21 -9.92
CA VAL A 115 -10.61 -16.17 -8.60
C VAL A 115 -10.37 -17.50 -7.90
N LYS A 116 -9.65 -17.48 -6.79
CA LYS A 116 -9.36 -18.67 -5.97
C LYS A 116 -10.35 -18.86 -4.84
N LYS A 117 -10.93 -17.76 -4.35
CA LYS A 117 -11.91 -17.78 -3.25
C LYS A 117 -12.88 -16.62 -3.38
N ILE A 118 -14.16 -16.88 -3.12
CA ILE A 118 -15.17 -15.85 -2.86
C ILE A 118 -16.13 -16.36 -1.77
N GLY A 119 -16.37 -15.58 -0.73
CA GLY A 119 -17.31 -15.98 0.32
C GLY A 119 -17.23 -15.14 1.58
N THR A 120 -18.13 -15.41 2.53
CA THR A 120 -18.10 -14.79 3.86
C THR A 120 -17.08 -15.51 4.75
N VAL A 121 -16.12 -14.76 5.30
CA VAL A 121 -15.06 -15.25 6.18
C VAL A 121 -15.06 -14.45 7.48
N SER A 122 -15.00 -15.13 8.62
CA SER A 122 -14.91 -14.47 9.94
C SER A 122 -13.67 -13.58 10.01
N GLY A 123 -13.83 -12.37 10.53
CA GLY A 123 -12.80 -11.33 10.53
C GLY A 123 -12.83 -10.41 9.31
N TYR A 124 -13.36 -10.86 8.17
CA TYR A 124 -13.41 -10.07 6.92
C TYR A 124 -14.83 -9.67 6.50
N GLY A 125 -15.85 -10.46 6.85
CA GLY A 125 -17.14 -10.35 6.19
C GLY A 125 -17.01 -10.94 4.78
N GLY A 126 -17.40 -10.22 3.74
CA GLY A 126 -17.17 -10.67 2.37
C GLY A 126 -15.70 -10.59 1.97
N LEU A 127 -15.19 -11.67 1.36
CA LEU A 127 -13.80 -11.79 0.96
C LEU A 127 -13.69 -12.38 -0.46
N VAL A 128 -12.75 -11.85 -1.24
CA VAL A 128 -12.33 -12.40 -2.53
C VAL A 128 -10.81 -12.57 -2.54
N ILE A 129 -10.31 -13.67 -3.10
CA ILE A 129 -8.88 -13.88 -3.38
C ILE A 129 -8.72 -14.20 -4.86
N ILE A 130 -7.81 -13.50 -5.54
CA ILE A 130 -7.47 -13.71 -6.94
C ILE A 130 -5.98 -14.03 -7.03
N GLN A 131 -5.63 -15.10 -7.74
CA GLN A 131 -4.24 -15.46 -8.03
C GLN A 131 -3.86 -14.97 -9.42
N HIS A 132 -2.69 -14.37 -9.50
CA HIS A 132 -2.11 -13.75 -10.68
C HIS A 132 -0.77 -14.43 -11.02
N GLU A 133 -0.39 -14.36 -12.29
CA GLU A 133 0.98 -14.59 -12.73
C GLU A 133 1.56 -13.23 -13.12
N ILE A 134 2.46 -12.71 -12.30
CA ILE A 134 3.09 -11.38 -12.46
C ILE A 134 4.59 -11.61 -12.35
N ASP A 135 5.34 -11.18 -13.38
CA ASP A 135 6.80 -11.30 -13.43
C ASP A 135 7.32 -12.73 -13.15
N GLY A 136 6.60 -13.74 -13.67
CA GLY A 136 6.93 -15.15 -13.49
C GLY A 136 6.59 -15.73 -12.11
N GLU A 137 6.02 -14.92 -11.21
CA GLU A 137 5.64 -15.35 -9.86
C GLU A 137 4.12 -15.47 -9.70
N LYS A 138 3.71 -16.43 -8.88
CA LYS A 138 2.31 -16.54 -8.43
C LYS A 138 2.07 -15.61 -7.26
N ILE A 139 1.31 -14.55 -7.50
CA ILE A 139 0.93 -13.56 -6.49
C ILE A 139 -0.57 -13.64 -6.26
N ASN A 140 -1.00 -13.67 -5.00
CA ASN A 140 -2.42 -13.62 -4.63
C ASN A 140 -2.73 -12.24 -4.11
N SER A 141 -3.82 -11.64 -4.60
CA SER A 141 -4.44 -10.46 -4.01
C SER A 141 -5.68 -10.86 -3.21
N LEU A 142 -5.78 -10.36 -1.98
CA LEU A 142 -6.88 -10.59 -1.06
C LEU A 142 -7.63 -9.28 -0.84
N TYR A 143 -8.94 -9.32 -1.00
CA TYR A 143 -9.85 -8.18 -0.86
C TYR A 143 -10.89 -8.51 0.22
N GLY A 144 -10.83 -7.83 1.36
CA GLY A 144 -11.75 -8.01 2.48
C GLY A 144 -12.84 -6.93 2.54
N HIS A 145 -13.82 -7.15 3.43
CA HIS A 145 -14.92 -6.22 3.73
C HIS A 145 -15.79 -5.86 2.52
N LEU A 146 -16.11 -6.85 1.70
CA LEU A 146 -16.85 -6.69 0.44
C LEU A 146 -18.35 -7.05 0.55
N GLY A 147 -19.17 -6.37 -0.24
CA GLY A 147 -20.59 -6.69 -0.47
C GLY A 147 -20.77 -7.81 -1.50
N ILE A 148 -20.20 -8.99 -1.25
CA ILE A 148 -20.08 -10.09 -2.24
C ILE A 148 -21.41 -10.63 -2.80
N ALA A 149 -22.55 -10.37 -2.15
CA ALA A 149 -23.86 -10.73 -2.71
C ALA A 149 -24.17 -10.01 -4.04
N GLN A 150 -23.46 -8.92 -4.34
CA GLN A 150 -23.54 -8.15 -5.58
C GLN A 150 -22.37 -8.44 -6.53
N SER A 151 -21.54 -9.45 -6.24
CA SER A 151 -20.41 -9.83 -7.10
C SER A 151 -20.86 -10.69 -8.28
N PRO A 152 -20.34 -10.45 -9.50
CA PRO A 152 -20.52 -11.36 -10.63
C PRO A 152 -19.57 -12.57 -10.57
N LEU A 153 -18.63 -12.60 -9.63
CA LEU A 153 -17.54 -13.56 -9.60
C LEU A 153 -17.96 -14.92 -9.00
N LYS A 154 -17.19 -15.94 -9.37
CA LYS A 154 -17.25 -17.30 -8.82
C LYS A 154 -15.83 -17.89 -8.80
N GLU A 155 -15.59 -18.85 -7.92
CA GLU A 155 -14.30 -19.56 -7.89
C GLU A 155 -14.00 -20.20 -9.26
N GLY A 156 -12.75 -20.08 -9.70
CA GLY A 156 -12.27 -20.53 -11.01
C GLY A 156 -12.52 -19.55 -12.16
N LEU A 157 -13.23 -18.45 -11.95
CA LEU A 157 -13.45 -17.42 -12.99
C LEU A 157 -12.14 -16.67 -13.27
N ALA A 158 -11.81 -16.51 -14.56
CA ALA A 158 -10.73 -15.63 -14.99
C ALA A 158 -11.21 -14.17 -14.99
N VAL A 159 -10.31 -13.26 -14.61
CA VAL A 159 -10.54 -11.81 -14.60
C VAL A 159 -9.35 -11.11 -15.28
N GLU A 160 -9.61 -9.94 -15.85
CA GLU A 160 -8.59 -9.02 -16.34
C GLU A 160 -8.34 -7.88 -15.33
N ALA A 161 -7.28 -7.10 -15.52
CA ALA A 161 -7.03 -5.92 -14.68
C ALA A 161 -8.19 -4.93 -14.79
N GLY A 162 -8.65 -4.39 -13.66
CA GLY A 162 -9.77 -3.45 -13.60
C GLY A 162 -11.16 -4.08 -13.66
N ASP A 163 -11.27 -5.40 -13.82
CA ASP A 163 -12.57 -6.08 -13.76
C ASP A 163 -13.22 -5.87 -12.39
N TYR A 164 -14.52 -5.57 -12.41
CA TYR A 164 -15.30 -5.36 -11.20
C TYR A 164 -15.39 -6.64 -10.35
N ILE A 165 -15.00 -6.54 -9.08
CA ILE A 165 -15.09 -7.62 -8.09
C ILE A 165 -16.43 -7.55 -7.36
N ALA A 166 -16.65 -6.48 -6.62
CA ALA A 166 -17.78 -6.27 -5.72
C ALA A 166 -17.74 -4.81 -5.26
N PRO A 167 -18.83 -4.28 -4.67
CA PRO A 167 -18.73 -3.03 -3.93
C PRO A 167 -18.10 -3.31 -2.55
N LEU A 168 -17.62 -2.26 -1.89
CA LEU A 168 -17.38 -2.30 -0.45
C LEU A 168 -18.66 -2.67 0.29
N GLY A 169 -18.49 -3.43 1.38
CA GLY A 169 -19.55 -3.72 2.33
C GLY A 169 -20.06 -2.46 3.01
N GLU A 170 -21.32 -2.49 3.43
CA GLU A 170 -21.90 -1.42 4.23
C GLU A 170 -21.26 -1.34 5.62
N ASP A 171 -21.08 -0.11 6.12
CA ASP A 171 -20.44 0.19 7.41
C ASP A 171 -21.07 -0.60 8.56
N LYS A 172 -20.24 -1.34 9.30
CA LYS A 172 -20.62 -2.12 10.50
C LYS A 172 -21.74 -3.13 10.29
N THR A 173 -21.80 -3.72 9.10
CA THR A 173 -22.77 -4.79 8.78
C THR A 173 -22.10 -6.16 8.74
N LYS A 174 -22.87 -7.21 8.44
CA LYS A 174 -22.32 -8.56 8.19
C LYS A 174 -21.37 -8.60 6.98
N GLU A 175 -21.53 -7.68 6.02
CA GLU A 175 -20.65 -7.58 4.84
C GLU A 175 -19.21 -7.22 5.23
N THR A 176 -19.03 -6.53 6.36
CA THR A 176 -17.72 -6.13 6.90
C THR A 176 -17.37 -6.88 8.20
N ASP A 177 -18.15 -7.89 8.58
CA ASP A 177 -18.08 -8.55 9.90
C ASP A 177 -18.17 -7.55 11.07
N GLY A 178 -18.93 -6.48 10.92
CA GLY A 178 -19.10 -5.43 11.93
C GLY A 178 -17.98 -4.38 11.95
N GLU A 179 -17.00 -4.48 11.04
CA GLU A 179 -15.96 -3.46 10.90
C GLU A 179 -16.47 -2.19 10.20
N ARG A 180 -15.73 -1.11 10.42
CA ARG A 180 -15.80 0.14 9.68
C ARG A 180 -15.71 -0.09 8.17
N LYS A 181 -16.28 0.79 7.36
CA LYS A 181 -16.23 0.69 5.89
C LYS A 181 -14.84 1.03 5.35
N HIS A 182 -14.16 0.01 4.85
CA HIS A 182 -12.85 0.12 4.20
C HIS A 182 -12.60 -1.08 3.29
N LEU A 183 -11.62 -0.98 2.40
CA LEU A 183 -11.03 -2.14 1.75
C LEU A 183 -9.87 -2.65 2.60
N HIS A 184 -9.86 -3.92 2.99
CA HIS A 184 -8.63 -4.58 3.41
C HIS A 184 -7.98 -5.22 2.18
N PHE A 185 -6.75 -4.82 1.84
CA PHE A 185 -6.01 -5.29 0.68
C PHE A 185 -4.66 -5.88 1.08
N ALA A 186 -4.46 -7.17 0.83
CA ALA A 186 -3.21 -7.87 1.15
C ALA A 186 -2.69 -8.66 -0.06
N LEU A 187 -1.38 -8.86 -0.11
CA LEU A 187 -0.69 -9.58 -1.17
C LEU A 187 0.24 -10.64 -0.59
N TYR A 188 0.33 -11.80 -1.24
CA TYR A 188 1.25 -12.87 -0.83
C TYR A 188 1.58 -13.83 -1.97
N LYS A 189 2.77 -14.45 -1.92
CA LYS A 189 3.23 -15.40 -2.94
C LYS A 189 2.70 -16.82 -2.71
N GLY A 190 2.63 -17.61 -3.78
CA GLY A 190 2.41 -19.06 -3.75
C GLY A 190 1.00 -19.51 -4.14
N ASP A 191 0.69 -20.78 -3.86
CA ASP A 191 -0.58 -21.43 -4.25
C ASP A 191 -1.58 -21.58 -3.10
N GLU A 192 -1.13 -21.38 -1.86
CA GLU A 192 -1.92 -21.60 -0.67
C GLU A 192 -2.92 -20.46 -0.43
N ILE A 193 -4.13 -20.80 0.01
CA ILE A 193 -5.07 -19.79 0.49
C ILE A 193 -4.64 -19.34 1.89
N ARG A 194 -4.40 -18.04 2.05
CA ARG A 194 -4.13 -17.42 3.34
C ARG A 194 -5.29 -16.51 3.74
N LEU A 195 -5.66 -16.58 5.02
CA LEU A 195 -6.82 -15.87 5.59
C LEU A 195 -6.45 -15.10 6.87
N GLN A 196 -5.18 -15.07 7.23
CA GLN A 196 -4.71 -14.25 8.34
C GLN A 196 -4.77 -12.79 7.90
N GLY A 197 -5.42 -11.92 8.67
CA GLY A 197 -5.32 -10.46 8.51
C GLY A 197 -4.24 -9.84 9.39
N TYR A 198 -3.70 -10.63 10.32
CA TYR A 198 -2.72 -10.21 11.31
C TYR A 198 -1.75 -11.35 11.63
N GLU A 199 -0.47 -11.03 11.75
CA GLU A 199 0.58 -11.93 12.22
C GLU A 199 0.94 -11.60 13.68
N LYS A 200 1.16 -12.62 14.52
CA LYS A 200 1.61 -12.39 15.90
C LYS A 200 3.12 -12.19 16.01
N ASP A 201 3.86 -12.89 15.16
CA ASP A 201 5.31 -12.84 15.07
C ASP A 201 5.69 -11.88 13.93
N PRO A 202 6.44 -10.80 14.18
CA PRO A 202 6.81 -9.84 13.13
C PRO A 202 7.60 -10.50 11.99
N ASN A 203 8.33 -11.58 12.25
CA ASN A 203 9.07 -12.29 11.21
C ASN A 203 8.16 -12.96 10.18
N LYS A 204 6.87 -13.17 10.52
CA LYS A 204 5.90 -13.74 9.59
C LYS A 204 5.38 -12.73 8.56
N LEU A 205 5.62 -11.44 8.76
CA LEU A 205 5.33 -10.41 7.75
C LEU A 205 6.09 -10.66 6.44
N ALA A 206 7.29 -11.26 6.50
CA ALA A 206 8.05 -11.63 5.30
C ALA A 206 7.35 -12.65 4.39
N ASN A 207 6.29 -13.31 4.86
CA ASN A 207 5.47 -14.18 4.01
C ASN A 207 4.46 -13.37 3.18
N TRP A 208 4.21 -12.12 3.55
CA TRP A 208 3.31 -11.19 2.90
C TRP A 208 4.10 -10.16 2.11
N ILE A 209 3.51 -9.65 1.04
CA ILE A 209 4.11 -8.60 0.22
C ILE A 209 3.58 -7.27 0.73
N ASN A 210 4.49 -6.32 1.02
CA ASN A 210 4.11 -4.95 1.31
C ASN A 210 3.42 -4.35 0.07
N PRO A 211 2.14 -3.93 0.16
CA PRO A 211 1.43 -3.42 -1.01
C PRO A 211 2.06 -2.17 -1.64
N THR A 212 2.70 -1.31 -0.84
CA THR A 212 3.38 -0.12 -1.36
C THR A 212 4.56 -0.51 -2.25
N ASP A 213 5.38 -1.47 -1.80
CA ASP A 213 6.52 -1.96 -2.56
C ASP A 213 6.05 -2.63 -3.86
N PHE A 214 5.01 -3.47 -3.78
CA PHE A 214 4.41 -4.09 -4.96
C PHE A 214 3.98 -3.06 -6.01
N PHE A 215 3.16 -2.07 -5.64
CA PHE A 215 2.71 -1.08 -6.63
C PHE A 215 3.87 -0.26 -7.21
N ASN A 216 4.83 0.14 -6.38
CA ASN A 216 6.00 0.90 -6.80
C ASN A 216 6.89 0.11 -7.78
N GLU A 217 7.16 -1.17 -7.51
CA GLU A 217 7.89 -2.08 -8.42
C GLU A 217 7.16 -2.25 -9.77
N GLN A 218 5.83 -2.24 -9.73
CA GLN A 218 5.00 -2.29 -10.92
C GLN A 218 4.92 -0.95 -11.67
N GLY A 219 5.46 0.13 -11.10
CA GLY A 219 5.45 1.48 -11.69
C GLY A 219 4.15 2.26 -11.42
N VAL A 220 3.30 1.76 -10.52
CA VAL A 220 2.08 2.42 -10.05
C VAL A 220 2.42 3.16 -8.76
N LYS A 221 2.56 4.49 -8.83
CA LYS A 221 2.90 5.29 -7.65
C LYS A 221 1.73 5.37 -6.69
N VAL A 222 1.96 5.01 -5.44
CA VAL A 222 0.97 5.06 -4.34
C VAL A 222 1.45 5.86 -3.13
N ASP A 223 2.64 6.43 -3.23
CA ASP A 223 3.42 7.08 -2.18
C ASP A 223 3.69 8.57 -2.47
N ASP A 224 3.00 9.18 -3.42
CA ASP A 224 3.13 10.61 -3.76
C ASP A 224 2.20 11.51 -2.95
N TYR A 225 1.33 10.94 -2.12
CA TYR A 225 0.35 11.67 -1.34
C TYR A 225 0.90 12.11 0.03
N SER A 226 1.04 13.43 0.21
CA SER A 226 1.31 14.02 1.52
C SER A 226 0.03 14.43 2.23
N ARG A 227 0.02 14.36 3.56
CA ARG A 227 -1.06 14.91 4.40
C ARG A 227 -0.49 15.57 5.65
N ALA A 228 -1.36 16.01 6.54
CA ALA A 228 -0.96 16.44 7.88
C ALA A 228 -1.57 15.52 8.93
N TYR A 229 -0.83 15.28 10.02
CA TYR A 229 -1.41 14.71 11.22
C TYR A 229 -2.49 15.64 11.76
N ASN A 230 -3.70 15.10 11.95
CA ASN A 230 -4.84 15.85 12.43
C ASN A 230 -5.33 15.29 13.77
N PRO A 231 -5.11 16.00 14.90
CA PRO A 231 -5.43 15.50 16.23
C PRO A 231 -6.93 15.35 16.53
N THR A 232 -7.81 15.75 15.60
CA THR A 232 -9.25 15.53 15.73
C THR A 232 -9.72 14.22 15.10
N SER A 233 -8.99 13.69 14.12
CA SER A 233 -9.35 12.47 13.38
C SER A 233 -8.37 11.33 13.60
N ASP A 234 -7.09 11.65 13.78
CA ASP A 234 -6.02 10.66 13.88
C ASP A 234 -5.87 10.16 15.31
N LEU A 235 -5.43 8.90 15.44
CA LEU A 235 -5.20 8.29 16.74
C LEU A 235 -4.15 9.03 17.56
N GLY A 236 -4.28 8.95 18.88
CA GLY A 236 -3.44 9.69 19.83
C GLY A 236 -3.75 11.19 19.91
N GLY A 237 -4.70 11.70 19.12
CA GLY A 237 -5.02 13.13 19.05
C GLY A 237 -5.56 13.72 20.35
N ASN A 238 -6.01 12.90 21.31
CA ASN A 238 -6.33 13.32 22.67
C ASN A 238 -5.09 13.73 23.49
N ILE A 239 -3.91 13.20 23.15
CA ILE A 239 -2.63 13.45 23.81
C ILE A 239 -1.79 14.42 22.99
N PHE A 240 -1.64 14.16 21.70
CA PHE A 240 -0.80 14.90 20.77
C PHE A 240 -1.61 16.00 20.10
N LYS A 241 -1.78 17.13 20.79
CA LYS A 241 -2.48 18.33 20.30
C LYS A 241 -1.60 19.18 19.38
N ILE A 242 -0.89 18.53 18.46
CA ILE A 242 0.01 19.16 17.48
C ILE A 242 -0.44 18.84 16.06
N ARG A 243 0.02 19.64 15.11
CA ARG A 243 -0.13 19.38 13.68
C ARG A 243 1.26 19.41 13.06
N PHE A 244 1.54 18.45 12.19
CA PHE A 244 2.77 18.38 11.42
C PHE A 244 2.50 17.74 10.06
N ALA A 245 3.31 18.10 9.07
CA ALA A 245 3.26 17.50 7.74
C ALA A 245 3.80 16.07 7.78
N ILE A 246 3.10 15.18 7.09
CA ILE A 246 3.50 13.81 6.79
C ILE A 246 3.81 13.79 5.28
N PRO A 247 5.09 13.72 4.90
CA PRO A 247 5.49 13.69 3.50
C PRO A 247 4.91 12.48 2.75
N GLY A 248 4.88 12.57 1.42
CA GLY A 248 4.55 11.42 0.57
C GLY A 248 5.43 10.21 0.90
N GLY A 249 4.80 9.03 0.93
CA GLY A 249 5.46 7.77 1.22
C GLY A 249 5.69 7.50 2.70
N MET A 250 5.15 8.35 3.58
CA MET A 250 5.13 8.13 5.01
C MET A 250 3.71 8.12 5.54
N GLU A 251 3.54 7.45 6.68
CA GLU A 251 2.31 7.48 7.45
C GLU A 251 2.63 7.48 8.96
N VAL A 252 1.60 7.67 9.79
CA VAL A 252 1.73 7.73 11.25
C VAL A 252 0.93 6.63 11.92
N GLU A 253 1.60 5.88 12.78
CA GLU A 253 1.03 4.80 13.57
C GLU A 253 1.08 5.17 15.05
N TYR A 254 -0.06 5.08 15.73
CA TYR A 254 -0.17 5.30 17.17
C TYR A 254 0.25 4.03 17.94
N ILE A 255 1.17 4.17 18.92
CA ILE A 255 1.61 3.09 19.83
C ILE A 255 0.81 3.20 21.13
N PRO A 256 -0.24 2.41 21.36
CA PRO A 256 -1.03 2.51 22.58
C PRO A 256 -0.24 2.14 23.85
N GLN A 257 0.71 1.21 23.77
CA GLN A 257 1.46 0.69 24.92
C GLN A 257 2.33 1.75 25.60
N ILE A 258 2.83 2.72 24.83
CA ILE A 258 3.69 3.80 25.33
C ILE A 258 3.16 5.19 25.00
N GLN A 259 1.92 5.26 24.48
CA GLN A 259 1.24 6.48 24.05
C GLN A 259 2.14 7.37 23.19
N ALA A 260 2.60 6.83 22.07
CA ALA A 260 3.53 7.50 21.17
C ALA A 260 2.98 7.55 19.74
N LEU A 261 3.45 8.51 18.94
CA LEU A 261 3.28 8.48 17.50
C LEU A 261 4.60 8.02 16.89
N ASN A 262 4.56 7.09 15.94
CA ASN A 262 5.71 6.84 15.09
C ASN A 262 5.33 7.12 13.64
N VAL A 263 6.13 7.98 13.01
CA VAL A 263 6.06 8.32 11.60
C VAL A 263 7.07 7.43 10.89
N PHE A 264 6.61 6.66 9.91
CA PHE A 264 7.37 5.60 9.26
C PHE A 264 7.17 5.63 7.75
N THR A 265 8.07 4.98 7.01
CA THR A 265 7.90 4.84 5.55
C THR A 265 6.92 3.71 5.23
N LEU A 266 6.03 3.96 4.28
CA LEU A 266 5.10 2.96 3.76
C LEU A 266 5.84 1.86 2.99
N ALA A 267 6.88 2.23 2.25
CA ALA A 267 7.76 1.31 1.52
C ALA A 267 8.83 0.70 2.43
N GLY A 268 9.21 -0.55 2.14
CA GLY A 268 10.27 -1.31 2.81
C GLY A 268 9.78 -2.53 3.58
N GLU A 269 10.72 -3.35 4.03
CA GLU A 269 10.44 -4.60 4.74
C GLU A 269 10.07 -4.40 6.22
N GLY A 270 9.58 -5.47 6.85
CA GLY A 270 9.41 -5.55 8.30
C GLY A 270 8.17 -4.84 8.86
N THR A 271 8.26 -4.42 10.11
CA THR A 271 7.15 -3.74 10.80
C THR A 271 7.20 -2.23 10.54
N ALA A 272 6.09 -1.53 10.76
CA ALA A 272 6.06 -0.07 10.74
C ALA A 272 7.00 0.55 11.81
N ARG A 273 7.35 -0.18 12.88
CA ARG A 273 8.33 0.29 13.87
C ARG A 273 9.76 0.20 13.39
N GLU A 274 10.10 -0.82 12.61
CA GLU A 274 11.43 -0.93 12.03
C GLU A 274 11.62 0.01 10.82
N ARG A 275 10.52 0.41 10.16
CA ARG A 275 10.52 1.48 9.13
C ARG A 275 10.41 2.90 9.68
N SER A 276 10.47 3.05 11.00
CA SER A 276 10.31 4.34 11.68
C SER A 276 11.35 5.38 11.25
N GLN A 277 10.89 6.60 11.00
CA GLN A 277 11.73 7.77 10.71
C GLN A 277 11.73 8.75 11.87
N VAL A 278 10.60 8.89 12.55
CA VAL A 278 10.43 9.79 13.70
C VAL A 278 9.57 9.11 14.75
N LEU A 279 10.01 9.15 16.01
CA LEU A 279 9.19 8.76 17.16
C LEU A 279 8.87 10.00 17.99
N ILE A 280 7.59 10.22 18.26
CA ILE A 280 7.09 11.32 19.08
C ILE A 280 6.49 10.77 20.37
N ARG A 281 7.03 11.22 21.50
CA ARG A 281 6.51 10.97 22.84
C ARG A 281 6.13 12.27 23.53
N TYR A 282 5.65 12.18 24.76
CA TYR A 282 5.34 13.35 25.57
C TYR A 282 5.69 13.11 27.04
N PHE A 283 5.81 14.19 27.78
CA PHE A 283 5.77 14.22 29.25
C PHE A 283 5.24 15.59 29.70
N ASP A 284 4.76 15.68 30.94
CA ASP A 284 4.29 16.93 31.51
C ASP A 284 5.23 17.35 32.66
N ALA A 285 5.81 18.54 32.57
CA ALA A 285 6.80 19.04 33.53
C ALA A 285 6.83 20.58 33.58
N THR A 286 7.58 21.13 34.52
CA THR A 286 7.84 22.59 34.58
C THR A 286 9.01 22.98 33.67
N ASP A 287 10.04 22.13 33.61
CA ASP A 287 11.30 22.39 32.92
C ASP A 287 11.72 21.19 32.07
N PHE A 288 12.66 21.42 31.16
CA PHE A 288 13.28 20.36 30.37
C PHE A 288 13.89 19.30 31.28
N GLN A 289 13.63 18.03 30.96
CA GLN A 289 14.08 16.89 31.76
C GLN A 289 15.20 16.16 31.03
N THR A 290 16.13 15.59 31.79
CA THR A 290 17.12 14.65 31.29
C THR A 290 16.79 13.24 31.74
N LEU A 291 16.91 12.26 30.85
CA LEU A 291 16.73 10.85 31.21
C LEU A 291 18.03 10.28 31.79
N SER A 292 17.97 9.67 32.97
CA SER A 292 19.13 9.03 33.61
C SER A 292 19.64 7.80 32.85
N THR A 293 18.82 7.25 31.95
CA THR A 293 19.08 6.07 31.13
C THR A 293 19.89 6.34 29.87
N VAL A 294 20.19 7.61 29.55
CA VAL A 294 20.95 7.99 28.35
C VAL A 294 22.19 8.81 28.73
N THR A 295 23.22 8.69 27.91
CA THR A 295 24.36 9.61 27.86
C THR A 295 23.98 10.77 26.96
N ILE A 296 24.26 12.00 27.40
CA ILE A 296 24.04 13.22 26.61
C ILE A 296 25.39 13.70 26.11
N HIS A 297 25.60 13.65 24.79
CA HIS A 297 26.83 14.05 24.13
C HIS A 297 26.90 15.55 23.89
N SER A 298 25.76 16.17 23.53
CA SER A 298 25.63 17.62 23.40
C SER A 298 24.20 18.08 23.62
N THR A 299 24.05 19.36 23.97
CA THR A 299 22.75 20.03 24.07
C THR A 299 22.79 21.38 23.36
N GLU A 300 21.66 21.75 22.77
CA GLU A 300 21.46 23.01 22.05
C GLU A 300 20.08 23.58 22.41
N ASP A 301 20.03 24.82 22.90
CA ASP A 301 18.77 25.56 23.04
C ASP A 301 18.35 26.11 21.67
N THR A 302 17.09 25.89 21.30
CA THR A 302 16.57 26.26 19.98
C THR A 302 15.07 26.59 20.06
N ASN A 303 14.44 26.84 18.91
CA ASN A 303 12.98 26.95 18.80
C ASN A 303 12.49 26.14 17.60
N VAL A 304 11.27 25.60 17.69
CA VAL A 304 10.71 24.74 16.63
C VAL A 304 9.28 25.10 16.25
N GLY A 305 8.93 24.75 15.01
CA GLY A 305 7.59 24.90 14.45
C GLY A 305 7.17 26.36 14.23
N GLU A 306 5.98 26.53 13.65
CA GLU A 306 5.42 27.87 13.36
C GLU A 306 5.10 28.68 14.64
N GLY A 307 4.82 27.99 15.75
CA GLY A 307 4.60 28.62 17.05
C GLY A 307 5.87 29.11 17.73
N ASN A 308 7.05 28.89 17.13
CA ASN A 308 8.36 29.24 17.69
C ASN A 308 8.52 28.73 19.13
N PHE A 309 8.18 27.45 19.34
CA PHE A 309 8.14 26.86 20.67
C PHE A 309 9.57 26.70 21.22
N PRO A 310 9.85 27.13 22.46
CA PRO A 310 11.13 26.89 23.10
C PRO A 310 11.43 25.39 23.12
N ALA A 311 12.63 25.04 22.68
CA ALA A 311 13.05 23.67 22.51
C ALA A 311 14.48 23.45 22.97
N LYS A 312 14.79 22.20 23.32
CA LYS A 312 16.14 21.75 23.60
C LYS A 312 16.42 20.51 22.77
N ARG A 313 17.46 20.58 21.95
CA ARG A 313 17.94 19.46 21.15
C ARG A 313 19.07 18.76 21.88
N TYR A 314 19.04 17.44 21.85
CA TYR A 314 20.02 16.56 22.47
C TYR A 314 20.57 15.59 21.44
N ASP A 315 21.88 15.39 21.48
CA ASP A 315 22.53 14.22 20.91
C ASP A 315 22.69 13.21 22.04
N ILE A 316 21.95 12.10 21.97
CA ILE A 316 21.85 11.13 23.05
C ILE A 316 22.15 9.73 22.59
N GLU A 317 22.61 8.91 23.52
CA GLU A 317 22.88 7.49 23.32
C GLU A 317 22.40 6.71 24.54
N LYS A 318 21.72 5.58 24.34
CA LYS A 318 21.30 4.72 25.45
C LYS A 318 22.55 4.20 26.18
N LYS A 319 22.54 4.24 27.51
CA LYS A 319 23.66 3.72 28.31
C LYS A 319 23.78 2.20 28.22
N ASP A 320 25.01 1.70 28.26
CA ASP A 320 25.29 0.27 28.41
C ASP A 320 24.63 -0.30 29.67
N GLY A 321 24.12 -1.52 29.56
CA GLY A 321 23.42 -2.21 30.66
C GLY A 321 22.00 -1.71 30.92
N VAL A 322 21.53 -0.65 30.27
CA VAL A 322 20.12 -0.28 30.26
C VAL A 322 19.38 -1.15 29.23
N ALA A 323 18.28 -1.77 29.69
CA ALA A 323 17.42 -2.57 28.82
C ALA A 323 16.90 -1.75 27.64
N ASP A 324 16.67 -2.41 26.50
CA ASP A 324 16.11 -1.76 25.33
C ASP A 324 14.76 -1.14 25.63
N PHE A 325 14.49 -0.01 24.99
CA PHE A 325 13.26 0.70 25.18
C PHE A 325 12.11 -0.09 24.52
N PRO A 326 11.18 -0.65 25.30
CA PRO A 326 10.14 -1.52 24.74
C PRO A 326 9.15 -0.72 23.89
N TYR A 327 8.58 -1.37 22.88
CA TYR A 327 7.59 -0.83 21.94
C TYR A 327 8.07 0.42 21.16
N GLN A 328 9.38 0.64 21.08
CA GLN A 328 9.99 1.69 20.29
C GLN A 328 10.76 1.07 19.11
N PRO A 329 10.98 1.83 18.03
CA PRO A 329 11.90 1.44 16.96
C PRO A 329 13.27 1.04 17.50
N SER A 330 13.90 0.03 16.91
CA SER A 330 15.22 -0.46 17.29
C SER A 330 16.27 0.65 17.41
N TRP A 331 16.30 1.57 16.46
CA TRP A 331 17.24 2.71 16.41
C TRP A 331 17.14 3.65 17.63
N ARG A 332 16.06 3.61 18.41
CA ARG A 332 15.96 4.38 19.68
C ARG A 332 16.94 3.91 20.75
N ASN A 333 17.52 2.72 20.57
CA ASN A 333 18.55 2.18 21.44
C ASN A 333 19.97 2.57 20.99
N GLU A 334 20.11 3.22 19.84
CA GLU A 334 21.38 3.71 19.28
C GLU A 334 21.57 5.20 19.58
N ARG A 335 22.71 5.78 19.16
CA ARG A 335 22.93 7.22 19.26
C ARG A 335 22.09 7.96 18.24
N HIS A 336 21.28 8.93 18.68
CA HIS A 336 20.36 9.66 17.81
C HIS A 336 20.04 11.05 18.35
N ILE A 337 19.39 11.86 17.51
CA ILE A 337 18.96 13.21 17.86
C ILE A 337 17.54 13.19 18.42
N VAL A 338 17.34 13.89 19.53
CA VAL A 338 16.02 14.15 20.13
C VAL A 338 15.83 15.64 20.32
N THR A 339 14.66 16.16 19.98
CA THR A 339 14.28 17.54 20.26
C THR A 339 13.03 17.57 21.12
N ASP A 340 13.18 18.09 22.33
CA ASP A 340 12.05 18.36 23.22
C ASP A 340 11.57 19.78 22.99
N PHE A 341 10.26 20.01 22.91
CA PHE A 341 9.72 21.37 22.87
C PHE A 341 8.52 21.55 23.80
N LYS A 342 8.45 22.74 24.40
CA LYS A 342 7.46 23.08 25.43
C LYS A 342 6.27 23.82 24.83
N THR A 343 5.07 23.40 25.19
CA THR A 343 3.81 23.93 24.61
C THR A 343 3.22 25.16 25.29
N GLY A 344 3.76 25.58 26.44
CA GLY A 344 3.23 26.74 27.17
C GLY A 344 4.10 27.17 28.36
N PRO A 345 3.77 28.29 29.03
CA PRO A 345 4.46 28.71 30.25
C PRO A 345 4.09 27.80 31.44
N ASN A 346 4.99 27.69 32.44
CA ASN A 346 4.80 26.90 33.67
C ASN A 346 4.75 25.37 33.44
N TYR A 347 4.04 24.63 34.29
CA TYR A 347 3.81 23.20 34.12
C TYR A 347 3.04 22.95 32.83
N ALA A 348 3.70 22.35 31.85
CA ALA A 348 3.19 22.24 30.49
C ALA A 348 3.56 20.89 29.88
N ARG A 349 2.90 20.57 28.78
CA ARG A 349 3.26 19.43 27.95
C ARG A 349 4.52 19.72 27.17
N PHE A 350 5.43 18.76 27.22
CA PHE A 350 6.57 18.64 26.32
C PHE A 350 6.30 17.53 25.31
N TYR A 351 6.64 17.78 24.06
CA TYR A 351 6.73 16.72 23.06
C TYR A 351 8.19 16.40 22.80
N VAL A 352 8.49 15.11 22.75
CA VAL A 352 9.82 14.54 22.57
C VAL A 352 9.87 13.99 21.15
N VAL A 353 10.56 14.67 20.24
CA VAL A 353 10.64 14.28 18.83
C VAL A 353 12.01 13.68 18.57
N ALA A 354 12.06 12.37 18.42
CA ALA A 354 13.26 11.63 18.12
C ALA A 354 13.35 11.33 16.63
N LYS A 355 14.52 11.53 16.05
CA LYS A 355 14.78 11.27 14.62
C LYS A 355 15.64 10.01 14.47
N ASN A 356 15.29 9.14 13.53
CA ASN A 356 16.16 8.04 13.08
C ASN A 356 17.50 8.63 12.57
N PRO A 357 18.67 8.14 13.06
CA PRO A 357 20.01 8.65 12.76
C PRO A 357 20.32 8.99 11.30
#